data_AF-A0A3D0N1N5-F1
#
_entry.id   AF-A0A3D0N1N5-F1
#
_cell.length_a   1.000
_cell.length_b   1.000
_cell.length_c   1.000
_cell.angle_alpha   90.00
_cell.angle_beta   90.00
_cell.angle_gamma   90.00
#
_symmetry.space_group_name_H-M   'P 1'
#
loop_
_entity.id
_entity.type
_entity.pdbx_description
1 polymer ?
#
loop_
_entity_poly.entity_id
_entity_poly.type
_entity_poly.pdbx_seq_one_letter_code
_entity_poly.pdbx_strand_id
1 'polypeptide(L)' 'MIKKGFVYYKDNLAGEISETENGFEFKYFDDYLNLTDSEPISLTMPFEKNPFHSKNIFPFFDGLIPEG' A
#
# COMPACT_ATOMS: atom_id res chain seq x y z
N MET A 1 2.27 0.67 -20.13
CA MET A 1 1.77 -0.16 -19.01
C MET A 1 1.97 0.62 -17.73
N ILE A 2 0.96 0.67 -16.87
CA ILE A 2 1.06 1.23 -15.52
C ILE A 2 1.80 0.21 -14.65
N LYS A 3 2.85 0.62 -13.93
CA LYS A 3 3.55 -0.27 -13.00
C LYS A 3 2.69 -0.46 -11.75
N LYS A 4 2.57 -1.71 -11.31
CA LYS A 4 1.76 -2.11 -10.16
C LYS A 4 2.50 -3.15 -9.34
N GLY A 5 2.24 -3.16 -8.04
CA GLY A 5 2.78 -4.12 -7.09
C GLY A 5 1.71 -4.53 -6.07
N PHE A 6 1.67 -5.81 -5.75
CA PHE A 6 0.83 -6.32 -4.67
C PHE A 6 1.56 -6.17 -3.34
N VAL A 7 0.85 -5.65 -2.35
CA VAL A 7 1.37 -5.44 -1.01
C VAL A 7 0.80 -6.52 -0.11
N TYR A 8 1.69 -7.32 0.46
CA TYR A 8 1.35 -8.32 1.46
C TYR A 8 1.79 -7.83 2.83
N TYR A 9 0.92 -7.98 3.82
CA TYR A 9 1.28 -7.82 5.22
C TYR A 9 1.21 -9.18 5.89
N LYS A 10 2.37 -9.66 6.37
CA LYS A 10 2.57 -11.06 6.73
C LYS A 10 2.22 -11.94 5.51
N ASP A 11 1.20 -12.79 5.61
CA ASP A 11 0.76 -13.68 4.53
C ASP A 11 -0.54 -13.22 3.85
N ASN A 12 -1.08 -12.07 4.26
CA ASN A 12 -2.35 -11.57 3.75
C ASN A 12 -2.13 -10.51 2.68
N LEU A 13 -2.84 -10.65 1.56
CA LEU A 13 -2.85 -9.66 0.49
C LEU A 13 -3.57 -8.39 0.96
N ALA A 14 -2.79 -7.39 1.37
CA ALA A 14 -3.31 -6.19 2.01
C ALA A 14 -3.86 -5.17 1.02
N GLY A 15 -3.19 -5.02 -0.13
CA GLY A 15 -3.57 -4.02 -1.12
C GLY A 15 -2.72 -4.04 -2.38
N GLU A 16 -2.87 -3.00 -3.17
CA GLU A 16 -2.10 -2.74 -4.40
C GLU A 16 -1.49 -1.35 -4.32
N ILE A 17 -0.22 -1.23 -4.71
CA ILE A 17 0.42 0.04 -5.03
C ILE A 17 0.58 0.17 -6.55
N SER A 18 0.24 1.34 -7.09
CA SER A 18 0.32 1.64 -8.51
C SER A 18 1.05 2.96 -8.74
N GLU A 19 1.86 3.01 -9.80
CA GLU A 19 2.43 4.26 -10.32
C GLU A 19 1.40 4.92 -11.26
N THR A 20 1.09 6.18 -11.02
CA THR A 20 0.13 7.00 -11.78
C THR A 20 0.86 8.16 -12.43
N GLU A 21 0.20 8.88 -13.35
CA GLU A 21 0.78 10.07 -13.99
C GLU A 21 1.13 11.19 -12.99
N ASN A 22 0.52 11.18 -11.81
CA ASN A 22 0.67 12.22 -10.79
C ASN A 22 1.49 11.77 -9.56
N GLY A 23 2.07 10.57 -9.59
CA GLY A 23 2.82 9.98 -8.48
C GLY A 23 2.36 8.55 -8.17
N PHE A 24 2.22 8.19 -6.90
CA PHE A 24 1.85 6.85 -6.45
C PHE A 24 0.48 6.82 -5.80
N GLU A 25 -0.24 5.75 -6.07
CA GLU A 25 -1.51 5.42 -5.43
C GLU A 25 -1.35 4.10 -4.68
N PHE A 26 -1.78 4.04 -3.42
CA PHE A 26 -1.91 2.80 -2.68
C PHE A 26 -3.35 2.61 -2.22
N LYS A 27 -3.89 1.41 -2.42
CA LYS A 27 -5.24 1.08 -2.01
C LYS A 27 -5.27 -0.26 -1.28
N TYR A 28 -5.90 -0.28 -0.12
CA TYR A 28 -6.26 -1.52 0.56
C TYR A 28 -7.34 -2.28 -0.20
N PHE A 29 -7.27 -3.61 -0.18
CA PHE A 29 -8.39 -4.43 -0.67
C PHE A 29 -9.49 -4.49 0.37
N ASP A 30 -10.74 -4.49 -0.11
CA ASP A 30 -11.91 -4.61 0.77
C ASP A 30 -11.87 -5.92 1.56
N ASP A 31 -11.39 -7.02 0.97
CA ASP A 31 -11.19 -8.30 1.67
C ASP A 31 -10.24 -8.15 2.88
N TYR A 32 -9.17 -7.35 2.73
CA TYR A 32 -8.24 -7.07 3.82
C TYR A 32 -8.83 -6.16 4.88
N LEU A 33 -9.56 -5.11 4.50
CA LEU A 33 -10.22 -4.21 5.45
C LEU A 33 -11.31 -4.89 6.28
N ASN A 34 -11.92 -5.96 5.77
CA ASN A 34 -12.96 -6.72 6.46
C ASN A 34 -12.42 -7.91 7.29
N LEU A 35 -11.12 -8.21 7.22
CA LEU A 35 -10.48 -9.24 8.03
C LEU A 35 -10.43 -8.79 9.50
N THR A 36 -10.98 -9.60 10.40
CA THR A 36 -11.15 -9.26 11.83
C THR A 36 -9.82 -9.07 12.59
N ASP A 37 -8.76 -9.76 12.17
CA ASP A 37 -7.41 -9.67 12.75
C ASP A 37 -6.40 -8.96 11.83
N SER A 38 -6.89 -8.17 10.87
CA SER A 38 -6.03 -7.40 10.00
C SER A 38 -5.46 -6.17 10.71
N GLU A 39 -4.24 -5.78 10.33
CA GLU A 39 -3.58 -4.57 10.82
C GLU A 39 -3.19 -3.68 9.63
N PRO A 40 -3.18 -2.34 9.79
CA PRO A 40 -2.68 -1.46 8.75
C PRO A 40 -1.20 -1.75 8.48
N ILE A 41 -0.76 -1.65 7.22
CA ILE A 41 0.63 -1.92 6.84
C ILE A 41 1.61 -0.94 7.48
N SER A 42 1.13 0.26 7.82
CA SER A 42 1.92 1.34 8.41
C SER A 42 1.05 2.23 9.28
N LEU A 43 1.63 2.82 10.32
CA LEU A 43 0.99 3.85 11.16
C LEU A 43 0.62 5.11 10.36
N THR A 44 1.34 5.40 9.27
CA THR A 44 1.05 6.55 8.39
C THR A 44 0.05 6.21 7.29
N MET A 45 -0.39 4.95 7.19
CA MET A 45 -1.34 4.47 6.21
C MET A 45 -2.41 3.63 6.93
N PRO A 46 -3.25 4.28 7.77
CA PRO A 46 -4.28 3.58 8.54
C PRO A 46 -5.31 2.93 7.62
N PHE A 47 -6.17 2.09 8.17
CA PHE A 47 -7.26 1.50 7.37
C PHE A 47 -8.20 2.56 6.83
N GLU A 48 -8.17 2.69 5.50
CA GLU A 48 -9.03 3.59 4.75
C GLU A 48 -9.50 2.90 3.47
N LYS A 49 -10.77 3.09 3.12
CA LYS A 49 -11.36 2.58 1.87
C LYS A 49 -10.91 3.39 0.65
N ASN A 50 -10.61 4.67 0.85
CA ASN A 50 -10.13 5.52 -0.23
C ASN A 50 -8.66 5.21 -0.52
N PRO A 51 -8.21 5.35 -1.78
CA PRO A 51 -6.81 5.26 -2.11
C PRO A 51 -6.01 6.40 -1.46
N PHE A 52 -4.82 6.07 -0.98
CA PHE A 52 -3.80 7.03 -0.60
C PHE A 52 -3.11 7.51 -1.87
N HIS A 53 -2.87 8.82 -1.98
CA HIS A 53 -2.15 9.41 -3.09
C HIS A 53 -0.94 10.19 -2.59
N SER A 54 0.17 10.07 -3.31
CA SER A 54 1.40 10.83 -3.02
C SER A 54 2.12 11.13 -4.32
N LYS A 55 2.83 12.26 -4.39
CA LYS A 55 3.66 12.59 -5.57
C LYS A 55 4.91 11.70 -5.68
N ASN A 56 5.39 11.22 -4.54
CA ASN A 56 6.56 10.36 -4.41
C ASN A 56 6.16 9.00 -3.83
N ILE A 57 7.06 8.01 -3.92
CA ILE A 57 6.86 6.71 -3.26
C ILE A 57 6.62 6.95 -1.75
N PHE A 58 5.68 6.24 -1.14
CA PHE A 58 5.40 6.44 0.28
C PHE A 58 6.63 6.04 1.10
N PRO A 59 7.01 6.80 2.16
CA PRO A 59 8.19 6.50 2.98
C PRO A 59 8.21 5.07 3.54
N PHE A 60 7.03 4.50 3.80
CA PHE A 60 6.91 3.09 4.20
C PHE A 60 7.49 2.13 3.17
N PHE A 61 7.18 2.30 1.89
CA PHE A 61 7.71 1.45 0.82
C PHE A 61 9.16 1.76 0.49
N ASP A 62 9.57 3.03 0.60
CA ASP A 62 10.96 3.44 0.42
C ASP A 62 11.89 2.78 1.45
N GLY A 63 11.45 2.71 2.72
CA GLY A 63 12.16 2.01 3.78
C GLY A 63 12.23 0.48 3.64
N LEU A 64 11.53 -0.12 2.67
CA LEU A 64 11.65 -1.55 2.34
C LEU A 64 12.71 -1.83 1.27
N ILE A 65 13.23 -0.79 0.61
CA ILE A 65 14.26 -0.94 -0.41
C ILE A 65 15.58 -1.26 0.29
N PRO A 66 16.30 -2.32 -0.11
CA PRO A 66 17.63 -2.60 0.43
C PRO A 66 18.54 -1.40 0.20
N GLU A 67 19.17 -0.90 1.26
CA GLU A 67 20.10 0.23 1.19
C GLU A 67 21.48 -0.14 0.60
N GLY A 68 21.66 -1.39 0.12
CA GLY A 68 22.95 -1.97 -0.28
C GLY A 68 23.04 -2.40 -1.74
#